data_AF-A0A9P1DA01-F1
#
_entry.id   AF-A0A9P1DA01-F1
#
_cell.length_a   1.000
_cell.length_b   1.000
_cell.length_c   1.000
_cell.angle_alpha   90.00
_cell.angle_beta   90.00
_cell.angle_gamma   90.00
#
_symmetry.space_group_name_H-M   'P 1'
#
loop_
_entity.id
_entity.type
_entity.pdbx_description
1 polymer ?
#
loop_
_entity_poly.entity_id
_entity_poly.type
_entity_poly.pdbx_seq_one_letter_code
_entity_poly.pdbx_strand_id
1 'polypeptide(L)'
;MRKLKLLVQDMQSQQDEPSAFGGDGLELEELGDAVMKEMTRQVRLEALRQEQNGKSEEFYAKNVRTEPLEPSDGLCTKKLLVVELNSPKAPNLDVVDCPGLVAAAAKGRPENVAAQTAQLVRSYAKKHRSSALFV
;
A
#
# COMPACT_ATOMS: atom_id res chain seq x y z
N MET A 1 9.47 6.02 20.98
CA MET A 1 8.11 5.85 20.45
C MET A 1 8.18 5.66 18.94
N ARG A 2 7.99 4.43 18.43
CA ARG A 2 8.07 4.13 16.98
C ARG A 2 6.64 4.13 16.46
N LYS A 3 6.30 5.07 15.58
CA LYS A 3 4.96 5.18 15.02
C LYS A 3 4.98 4.79 13.56
N LEU A 4 4.12 3.83 13.24
CA LEU A 4 3.71 3.51 11.89
C LEU A 4 2.36 4.18 11.65
N LYS A 5 2.26 5.05 10.65
CA LYS A 5 0.98 5.61 10.19
C LYS A 5 0.75 5.14 8.77
N LEU A 6 -0.33 4.36 8.58
CA LEU A 6 -0.73 3.89 7.28
C LEU A 6 -1.85 4.77 6.71
N LEU A 7 -1.63 5.32 5.52
CA LEU A 7 -2.63 6.08 4.77
C LEU A 7 -2.87 5.42 3.43
N VAL A 8 -4.14 5.39 3.00
CA VAL A 8 -4.48 5.09 1.60
C VAL A 8 -4.75 6.43 0.94
N GLN A 9 -3.89 6.83 0.01
CA GLN A 9 -4.02 8.09 -0.71
C GLN A 9 -4.35 7.80 -2.18
N ASP A 10 -5.17 8.65 -2.78
CA ASP A 10 -5.34 8.63 -4.22
C ASP A 10 -4.03 9.09 -4.87
N MET A 11 -3.63 8.43 -5.95
CA MET A 11 -2.38 8.73 -6.67
C MET A 11 -2.28 10.20 -7.16
N GLN A 12 -3.40 10.94 -7.17
CA GLN A 12 -3.50 12.31 -7.66
C GLN A 12 -3.56 13.37 -6.56
N SER A 13 -3.76 13.00 -5.29
CA SER A 13 -3.92 13.94 -4.16
C SER A 13 -2.85 13.70 -3.10
N GLN A 14 -1.64 14.20 -3.34
CA GLN A 14 -0.60 14.29 -2.31
C GLN A 14 -0.76 15.63 -1.58
N GLN A 15 -1.39 15.63 -0.41
CA GLN A 15 -1.33 16.74 0.56
C GLN A 15 -1.08 16.17 1.96
N ASP A 16 -0.10 16.75 2.65
CA ASP A 16 0.42 16.30 3.95
C ASP A 16 -0.39 16.88 5.12
N GLU A 17 -0.72 16.04 6.11
CA GLU A 17 -1.37 16.45 7.37
C GLU A 17 -0.46 16.12 8.57
N PRO A 18 -0.28 17.04 9.55
CA PRO A 18 0.68 16.89 10.64
C PRO A 18 0.17 15.99 11.78
N SER A 19 1.11 15.34 12.48
CA SER A 19 0.85 14.29 13.47
C SER A 19 1.14 14.70 14.93
N ALA A 20 0.34 14.18 15.86
CA ALA A 20 0.51 14.33 17.30
C ALA A 20 0.66 12.97 18.03
N PHE A 21 1.27 13.01 19.22
CA PHE A 21 1.40 11.95 20.24
C PHE A 21 2.47 10.88 20.04
N GLY A 22 2.68 10.09 21.09
CA GLY A 22 3.70 9.06 21.18
C GLY A 22 3.20 7.73 21.81
N GLY A 23 3.87 6.62 21.48
CA GLY A 23 3.77 5.25 22.05
C GLY A 23 5.04 4.39 21.77
N ASP A 24 5.52 3.54 22.69
CA ASP A 24 6.81 2.79 22.65
C ASP A 24 6.99 1.81 21.46
N GLY A 25 8.25 1.40 21.17
CA GLY A 25 8.65 0.82 19.87
C GLY A 25 8.61 -0.72 19.71
N LEU A 26 8.37 -1.19 18.47
CA LEU A 26 8.29 -2.59 18.02
C LEU A 26 9.61 -3.14 17.44
N GLU A 27 9.89 -4.44 17.55
CA GLU A 27 11.00 -5.13 16.85
C GLU A 27 10.78 -5.19 15.32
N LEU A 28 11.84 -5.40 14.52
CA LEU A 28 11.77 -5.27 13.05
C LEU A 28 10.85 -6.30 12.38
N GLU A 29 10.86 -7.54 12.90
CA GLU A 29 10.00 -8.62 12.40
C GLU A 29 8.53 -8.36 12.76
N GLU A 30 8.27 -7.92 14.00
CA GLU A 30 6.95 -7.49 14.46
C GLU A 30 6.43 -6.29 13.67
N LEU A 31 7.32 -5.38 13.27
CA LEU A 31 6.99 -4.25 12.40
C LEU A 31 6.58 -4.74 11.01
N GLY A 32 7.33 -5.69 10.43
CA GLY A 32 6.99 -6.31 9.15
C GLY A 32 5.58 -6.93 9.19
N ASP A 33 5.30 -7.72 10.22
CA ASP A 33 4.00 -8.35 10.41
C ASP A 33 2.86 -7.32 10.60
N ALA A 34 3.10 -6.28 11.40
CA ALA A 34 2.14 -5.21 11.63
C ALA A 34 1.82 -4.45 10.33
N VAL A 35 2.84 -4.14 9.52
CA VAL A 35 2.67 -3.50 8.20
C VAL A 35 1.84 -4.41 7.29
N MET A 36 2.20 -5.69 7.16
CA MET A 36 1.50 -6.63 6.28
C MET A 36 0.04 -6.85 6.69
N LYS A 37 -0.23 -6.91 7.99
CA LYS A 37 -1.58 -7.03 8.54
C LYS A 37 -2.43 -5.80 8.23
N GLU A 38 -1.85 -4.61 8.41
CA GLU A 38 -2.53 -3.34 8.14
C GLU A 38 -2.75 -3.11 6.63
N MET A 39 -1.78 -3.49 5.79
CA MET A 39 -1.94 -3.54 4.33
C MET A 39 -3.12 -4.41 3.91
N THR A 40 -3.17 -5.62 4.44
CA THR A 40 -4.26 -6.57 4.16
C THR A 40 -5.61 -6.00 4.58
N ARG A 41 -5.67 -5.36 5.76
CA ARG A 41 -6.87 -4.71 6.25
C ARG A 41 -7.36 -3.62 5.30
N GLN A 42 -6.48 -2.74 4.82
CA GLN A 42 -6.86 -1.64 3.92
C GLN A 42 -7.39 -2.14 2.57
N VAL A 43 -6.73 -3.14 1.98
CA VAL A 43 -7.19 -3.72 0.71
C VAL A 43 -8.59 -4.31 0.87
N ARG A 44 -8.86 -5.02 1.96
CA ARG A 44 -10.19 -5.58 2.23
C ARG A 44 -11.22 -4.53 2.60
N LEU A 45 -10.81 -3.49 3.32
CA LEU A 45 -11.68 -2.36 3.65
C LEU A 45 -12.18 -1.69 2.37
N GLU A 46 -11.28 -1.49 1.41
CA GLU A 46 -11.61 -0.91 0.12
C GLU A 46 -12.53 -1.81 -0.70
N ALA A 47 -12.23 -3.12 -0.80
CA ALA A 47 -13.09 -4.07 -1.49
C ALA A 47 -14.50 -4.12 -0.87
N LEU A 48 -14.58 -4.13 0.47
CA LEU A 48 -15.85 -4.15 1.19
C LEU A 48 -16.64 -2.85 0.99
N ARG A 49 -15.97 -1.69 0.90
CA ARG A 49 -16.61 -0.41 0.56
C ARG A 49 -17.17 -0.41 -0.86
N GLN A 50 -16.48 -1.05 -1.81
CA GLN A 50 -16.95 -1.17 -3.18
C GLN A 50 -18.16 -2.11 -3.29
N GLU A 51 -18.13 -3.25 -2.60
CA GLU A 51 -19.23 -4.23 -2.60
C GLU A 51 -20.45 -3.74 -1.80
N GLN A 52 -20.22 -3.09 -0.67
CA GLN A 52 -21.26 -2.64 0.26
C GLN A 52 -21.20 -1.12 0.45
N ASN A 53 -21.41 -0.40 -0.64
CA ASN A 53 -21.38 1.06 -0.63
C ASN A 53 -22.44 1.66 0.32
N GLY A 54 -22.10 2.75 1.01
CA GLY A 54 -23.00 3.52 1.88
C GLY A 54 -23.22 2.95 3.29
N LYS A 55 -22.40 1.98 3.74
CA LYS A 55 -22.43 1.50 5.14
C LYS A 55 -21.63 2.42 6.06
N SER A 56 -21.86 2.30 7.37
CA SER A 56 -21.14 3.07 8.37
C SER A 56 -19.70 2.57 8.56
N GLU A 57 -18.81 3.44 9.05
CA GLU A 57 -17.43 3.05 9.39
C GLU A 57 -17.37 1.94 10.44
N GLU A 58 -18.29 1.92 11.40
CA GLU A 58 -18.43 0.85 12.39
C GLU A 58 -18.75 -0.51 11.75
N PHE A 59 -19.61 -0.50 10.71
CA PHE A 59 -19.90 -1.70 9.95
C PHE A 59 -18.63 -2.22 9.28
N TYR A 60 -17.87 -1.36 8.62
CA TYR A 60 -16.65 -1.79 7.95
C TYR A 60 -15.58 -2.26 8.94
N ALA A 61 -15.38 -1.56 10.06
CA ALA A 61 -14.42 -1.92 11.10
C ALA A 61 -14.74 -3.31 11.71
N LYS A 62 -16.02 -3.65 11.86
CA LYS A 62 -16.45 -4.95 12.40
C LYS A 62 -16.30 -6.09 11.39
N ASN A 63 -16.42 -5.81 10.10
CA ASN A 63 -16.50 -6.84 9.05
C ASN A 63 -15.21 -6.98 8.23
N VAL A 64 -14.27 -6.03 8.33
CA VAL A 64 -12.97 -6.13 7.67
C VAL A 64 -12.13 -7.20 8.36
N ARG A 65 -11.67 -8.18 7.59
CA ARG A 65 -10.82 -9.25 8.10
C ARG A 65 -9.35 -8.94 7.88
N THR A 66 -8.44 -9.56 8.64
CA THR A 66 -6.98 -9.24 8.59
C THR A 66 -6.07 -10.42 8.30
N GLU A 67 -6.61 -11.61 8.06
CA GLU A 67 -5.83 -12.77 7.62
C GLU A 67 -5.16 -12.48 6.28
N PRO A 68 -3.98 -13.07 5.98
CA PRO A 68 -3.29 -12.83 4.71
C PRO A 68 -4.20 -12.94 3.49
N LEU A 69 -3.98 -12.07 2.51
CA LEU A 69 -4.62 -12.21 1.21
C LEU A 69 -4.05 -13.44 0.52
N GLU A 70 -4.92 -14.28 -0.03
CA GLU A 70 -4.49 -15.18 -1.10
C GLU A 70 -3.94 -14.32 -2.24
N PRO A 71 -2.89 -14.77 -2.95
CA PRO A 71 -2.36 -14.05 -4.09
C PRO A 71 -3.48 -13.78 -5.09
N SER A 72 -3.97 -12.53 -5.12
CA SER A 72 -4.94 -12.08 -6.11
C SER A 72 -4.16 -11.40 -7.22
N ASP A 73 -4.36 -11.86 -8.44
CA ASP A 73 -3.56 -11.47 -9.59
C ASP A 73 -3.93 -10.08 -10.18
N GLY A 74 -4.63 -9.24 -9.41
CA GLY A 74 -5.07 -7.89 -9.83
C GLY A 74 -4.12 -6.79 -9.39
N LEU A 75 -4.10 -5.68 -10.14
CA LEU A 75 -3.34 -4.47 -9.81
C LEU A 75 -4.29 -3.28 -9.58
N CYS A 76 -4.11 -2.57 -8.46
CA CYS A 76 -4.76 -1.27 -8.27
C CYS A 76 -3.84 -0.16 -8.80
N THR A 77 -4.28 0.56 -9.82
CA THR A 77 -3.51 1.66 -10.47
C THR A 77 -3.96 3.06 -10.04
N LYS A 78 -4.86 3.15 -9.05
CA LYS A 78 -5.47 4.42 -8.62
C LYS A 78 -5.11 4.84 -7.20
N LYS A 79 -4.84 3.87 -6.33
CA LYS A 79 -4.56 4.09 -4.92
C LYS A 79 -3.16 3.61 -4.59
N LEU A 80 -2.52 4.35 -3.70
CA LEU A 80 -1.24 3.99 -3.13
C LEU A 80 -1.37 3.85 -1.62
N LEU A 81 -0.60 2.90 -1.11
CA LEU A 81 -0.53 2.62 0.30
C LEU A 81 0.74 3.30 0.82
N VAL A 82 0.54 4.28 1.70
CA VAL A 82 1.59 5.12 2.26
C VAL A 82 1.86 4.65 3.68
N VAL A 83 3.11 4.31 3.94
CA VAL A 83 3.62 3.77 5.20
C VAL A 83 4.56 4.83 5.77
N GLU A 84 4.09 5.63 6.73
CA GLU A 84 4.96 6.58 7.45
C GLU A 84 5.63 5.85 8.62
N LEU A 85 6.95 5.75 8.59
CA LEU A 85 7.75 5.16 9.66
C LEU A 85 8.58 6.24 10.36
N ASN A 86 8.34 6.42 11.66
CA ASN A 86 9.16 7.32 12.48
C ASN A 86 10.11 6.52 13.37
N SER A 87 11.41 6.68 13.15
CA SER A 87 12.46 6.08 13.97
C SER A 87 13.68 7.00 14.06
N PRO A 88 14.26 7.21 15.26
CA PRO A 88 15.48 8.01 15.42
C PRO A 88 16.71 7.37 14.77
N LYS A 89 16.61 6.11 14.36
CA LYS A 89 17.67 5.35 13.68
C LYS A 89 17.48 5.27 12.16
N ALA A 90 16.32 5.70 11.65
CA ALA A 90 16.05 5.69 10.22
C ALA A 90 16.46 7.04 9.60
N PRO A 91 17.00 7.06 8.38
CA PRO A 91 17.19 8.31 7.65
C PRO A 91 15.83 8.89 7.24
N ASN A 92 15.79 10.21 7.03
CA ASN A 92 14.64 10.84 6.38
C ASN A 92 14.64 10.43 4.90
N LEU A 93 13.76 9.51 4.53
CA LEU A 93 13.70 8.95 3.19
C LEU A 93 12.27 8.53 2.83
N ASP A 94 11.86 8.88 1.62
CA ASP A 94 10.66 8.34 0.98
C ASP A 94 11.06 7.24 -0.01
N VAL A 95 10.49 6.05 0.18
CA VAL A 95 10.69 4.90 -0.72
C VAL A 95 9.35 4.53 -1.33
N VAL A 96 9.32 4.46 -2.66
CA VAL A 96 8.16 3.97 -3.41
C VAL A 96 8.51 2.61 -3.97
N ASP A 97 7.82 1.58 -3.48
CA ASP A 97 7.87 0.26 -4.09
C ASP A 97 6.89 0.19 -5.27
N CYS A 98 7.36 -0.29 -6.41
CA CYS A 98 6.56 -0.43 -7.62
C CYS A 98 6.32 -1.91 -7.90
N PRO A 99 5.13 -2.28 -8.42
CA PRO A 99 4.87 -3.68 -8.74
C PRO A 99 5.86 -4.23 -9.77
N GLY A 100 6.31 -5.47 -9.57
CA GLY A 100 7.24 -6.15 -10.48
C GLY A 100 6.65 -6.32 -11.88
N LEU A 101 7.48 -6.12 -12.91
CA LEU A 101 7.06 -6.30 -14.30
C LEU A 101 6.70 -7.77 -14.55
N VAL A 102 5.50 -7.99 -15.11
CA VAL A 102 4.99 -9.33 -15.44
C VAL A 102 5.09 -9.55 -16.94
N ALA A 103 5.70 -10.66 -17.37
CA ALA A 103 5.93 -10.96 -18.79
C ALA A 103 4.75 -11.65 -19.49
N ALA A 104 3.86 -12.34 -18.75
CA ALA A 104 2.74 -13.08 -19.33
C ALA A 104 1.54 -13.15 -18.38
N ALA A 105 0.35 -13.31 -18.96
CA ALA A 105 -0.85 -13.63 -18.20
C ALA A 105 -0.71 -15.04 -17.60
N ALA A 106 -0.77 -15.14 -16.27
CA ALA A 106 -0.90 -16.41 -15.57
C ALA A 106 -2.39 -16.79 -15.40
N LYS A 107 -2.67 -18.07 -15.18
CA LYS A 107 -4.04 -18.55 -14.96
C LYS A 107 -4.61 -17.89 -13.69
N GLY A 108 -5.70 -17.13 -13.83
CA GLY A 108 -6.32 -16.37 -12.74
C GLY A 108 -6.06 -14.86 -12.80
N ARG A 109 -5.18 -14.38 -13.69
CA ARG A 109 -4.89 -12.94 -13.86
C ARG A 109 -5.83 -12.27 -14.87
N PRO A 110 -6.16 -10.99 -14.67
CA PRO A 110 -6.62 -10.15 -15.77
C PRO A 110 -5.59 -10.14 -16.91
N GLU A 111 -6.06 -10.29 -18.15
CA GLU A 111 -5.19 -10.40 -19.34
C GLU A 111 -4.29 -9.16 -19.53
N ASN A 112 -4.72 -8.01 -19.03
CA ASN A 112 -4.03 -6.74 -19.19
C ASN A 112 -3.05 -6.40 -18.06
N VAL A 113 -2.82 -7.27 -17.07
CA VAL A 113 -1.90 -7.00 -15.94
C VAL A 113 -0.50 -6.63 -16.41
N ALA A 114 0.05 -7.33 -17.41
CA ALA A 114 1.37 -7.04 -17.96
C ALA A 114 1.46 -5.59 -18.49
N ALA A 115 0.43 -5.16 -19.24
CA ALA A 115 0.35 -3.81 -19.78
C ALA A 115 0.17 -2.77 -18.67
N GLN A 116 -0.71 -3.04 -17.69
CA GLN A 116 -0.97 -2.13 -16.57
C GLN A 116 0.29 -1.91 -15.73
N THR A 117 1.00 -2.98 -15.35
CA THR A 117 2.21 -2.86 -14.55
C THR A 117 3.32 -2.15 -15.32
N ALA A 118 3.51 -2.48 -16.60
CA ALA A 118 4.50 -1.79 -17.43
C ALA A 118 4.21 -0.28 -17.56
N GLN A 119 2.95 0.10 -17.75
CA GLN A 119 2.55 1.51 -17.83
C GLN A 119 2.78 2.24 -16.51
N LEU A 120 2.42 1.64 -15.38
CA LEU A 120 2.59 2.23 -14.05
C LEU A 120 4.06 2.47 -13.73
N VAL A 121 4.90 1.43 -13.84
CA VAL A 121 6.33 1.48 -13.55
C VAL A 121 7.02 2.51 -14.46
N ARG A 122 6.72 2.50 -15.77
CA ARG A 122 7.30 3.47 -16.71
C ARG A 122 6.92 4.90 -16.38
N SER A 123 5.68 5.14 -15.96
CA SER A 123 5.21 6.49 -15.61
C SER A 123 5.96 7.02 -14.38
N TYR A 124 6.13 6.20 -13.35
CA TYR A 124 6.91 6.55 -12.16
C TYR A 124 8.41 6.71 -12.46
N ALA A 125 9.02 5.73 -13.14
CA ALA A 125 10.44 5.77 -13.48
C ALA A 125 10.80 6.97 -14.38
N LYS A 126 9.89 7.38 -15.27
CA LYS A 126 10.09 8.58 -16.10
C LYS A 126 10.08 9.86 -15.27
N LYS A 127 9.17 9.96 -14.28
CA LYS A 127 9.06 11.13 -13.39
C LYS A 127 10.22 11.21 -12.39
N HIS A 128 10.74 10.07 -11.93
CA HIS A 128 11.75 9.97 -10.87
C HIS A 128 13.09 9.37 -11.35
N ARG A 129 13.44 9.59 -12.63
CA ARG A 129 14.56 8.90 -13.31
C ARG A 129 15.90 9.01 -12.58
N SER A 130 16.19 10.16 -11.96
CA SER A 130 17.46 10.42 -11.28
C SER A 130 17.61 9.69 -9.95
N SER A 131 16.53 9.17 -9.38
CA SER A 131 16.50 8.45 -8.10
C SER A 131 15.89 7.05 -8.22
N ALA A 132 15.71 6.55 -9.46
CA ALA A 132 15.16 5.24 -9.71
C ALA A 132 16.22 4.15 -9.50
N LEU A 133 15.90 3.16 -8.67
CA LEU A 133 16.68 1.95 -8.49
C LEU A 133 16.02 0.80 -9.28
N PHE A 134 16.81 0.07 -10.05
CA PHE A 134 16.37 -1.12 -10.77
C PHE A 134 16.98 -2.34 -10.09
N VAL A 135 16.12 -3.28 -9.68
CA VAL A 135 16.46 -4.50 -8.94
C VAL A 135 16.21 -5.71 -9.81
#